data_AF-A0A952ATJ0-F1
#
_entry.id   AF-A0A952ATJ0-F1
#
_cell.length_a   1.000
_cell.length_b   1.000
_cell.length_c   1.000
_cell.angle_alpha   90.00
_cell.angle_beta   90.00
_cell.angle_gamma   90.00
#
_symmetry.space_group_name_H-M   'P 1'
#
loop_
_entity.id
_entity.type
_entity.pdbx_description
1 polymer ?
#
loop_
_entity_poly.entity_id
_entity_poly.type
_entity_poly.pdbx_seq_one_letter_code
_entity_poly.pdbx_strand_id
1 'polypeptide(L)' 'MTEKTMKPLVYYCRWHTARLRIIGRDDHAIWGDLVLLDENGRLEPFHYDMNTWELVRGEGASETRVRLDEMGVVISSDTK' A
#
# COMPACT_ATOMS: atom_id res chain seq x y z
N MET A 1 -10.10 -15.95 9.94
CA MET A 1 -10.74 -15.20 8.85
C MET A 1 -9.89 -13.96 8.60
N THR A 2 -8.86 -14.03 7.73
CA THR A 2 -7.81 -12.98 7.70
C THR A 2 -7.33 -12.65 6.28
N GLU A 3 -7.90 -13.26 5.24
CA GLU A 3 -7.47 -13.07 3.85
C GLU A 3 -8.25 -11.99 3.09
N LYS A 4 -9.38 -11.48 3.61
CA LYS A 4 -10.19 -10.48 2.88
C LYS A 4 -9.62 -9.06 2.96
N THR A 5 -8.91 -8.71 4.03
CA THR A 5 -8.47 -7.33 4.29
C THR A 5 -7.22 -6.90 3.52
N MET A 6 -6.34 -7.84 3.16
CA MET A 6 -5.09 -7.54 2.44
C MET A 6 -5.22 -7.57 0.91
N LYS A 7 -6.32 -8.09 0.37
CA LYS A 7 -6.49 -8.29 -1.07
C LYS A 7 -6.32 -7.01 -1.89
N PRO A 8 -6.92 -5.87 -1.52
CA PRO A 8 -6.73 -4.63 -2.25
C PRO A 8 -5.26 -4.23 -2.36
N LEU A 9 -4.51 -4.34 -1.25
CA LEU A 9 -3.09 -4.01 -1.22
C LEU A 9 -2.25 -4.94 -2.12
N VAL A 10 -2.57 -6.24 -2.13
CA VAL A 10 -1.88 -7.22 -2.98
C VAL A 10 -2.17 -6.95 -4.47
N TYR A 11 -3.42 -6.64 -4.81
CA TYR A 11 -3.77 -6.29 -6.20
C TYR A 11 -3.13 -4.98 -6.62
N TYR A 12 -3.14 -3.97 -5.76
CA TYR A 12 -2.43 -2.71 -5.99
C TYR A 12 -0.96 -2.96 -6.35
N CYS A 13 -0.25 -3.76 -5.56
CA CYS A 13 1.15 -4.11 -5.84
C CYS A 13 1.31 -4.79 -7.20
N ARG A 14 0.37 -5.65 -7.60
CA ARG A 14 0.39 -6.33 -8.89
C ARG A 14 0.23 -5.36 -10.07
N TRP A 15 -0.66 -4.38 -9.95
CA TRP A 15 -0.86 -3.35 -10.99
C TRP A 15 0.35 -2.43 -11.12
N HIS A 16 1.04 -2.16 -10.02
CA HIS A 16 2.16 -1.23 -9.93
C HIS A 16 3.54 -1.91 -9.99
N THR A 17 3.63 -3.17 -10.43
CA THR A 17 4.89 -3.93 -10.51
C THR A 17 5.73 -3.85 -9.21
N ALA A 18 5.05 -3.92 -8.07
CA ALA A 18 5.64 -3.81 -6.75
C ALA A 18 5.56 -5.12 -5.97
N ARG A 19 6.45 -5.29 -4.98
CA ARG A 19 6.37 -6.37 -3.98
C ARG A 19 6.28 -5.80 -2.58
N LEU A 20 5.54 -6.49 -1.70
CA LEU A 20 5.46 -6.13 -0.30
C LEU A 20 6.66 -6.68 0.48
N ARG A 21 7.36 -5.80 1.19
CA ARG A 21 8.23 -6.18 2.30
C ARG A 21 7.58 -5.73 3.60
N ILE A 22 6.92 -6.66 4.28
CA ILE A 22 6.22 -6.38 5.53
C ILE A 22 7.24 -6.24 6.67
N ILE A 23 7.19 -5.11 7.37
CA ILE A 23 8.01 -4.84 8.56
C ILE A 23 7.18 -5.09 9.82
N GLY A 24 5.90 -4.72 9.81
CA GLY A 24 4.99 -4.98 10.91
C GLY A 24 3.54 -4.98 10.49
N ARG A 25 2.70 -5.50 11.38
CA ARG A 25 1.24 -5.48 11.27
C ARG A 25 0.61 -5.50 12.65
N ASP A 26 -0.60 -4.98 12.74
CA ASP A 26 -1.51 -5.20 13.86
C ASP A 26 -2.91 -5.60 13.35
N ASP A 27 -3.93 -5.47 14.20
CA ASP A 27 -5.31 -5.84 13.87
C ASP A 27 -5.99 -4.90 12.87
N HIS A 28 -5.41 -3.72 12.60
CA HIS A 28 -6.01 -2.67 11.79
C HIS A 28 -5.13 -2.23 10.63
N ALA A 29 -3.81 -2.43 10.71
CA ALA A 29 -2.88 -1.91 9.74
C ALA A 29 -1.71 -2.86 9.44
N ILE A 30 -1.10 -2.63 8.27
CA ILE A 30 0.12 -3.29 7.83
C ILE A 30 1.06 -2.20 7.30
N TRP A 31 2.34 -2.31 7.62
CA TRP A 31 3.34 -1.34 7.18
C TRP A 31 4.66 -2.01 6.80
N GLY A 32 5.44 -1.31 6.00
CA GLY A 32 6.75 -1.77 5.53
C GLY A 32 7.19 -1.01 4.29
N ASP A 33 7.83 -1.72 3.37
CA ASP A 33 8.30 -1.13 2.10
C ASP A 33 7.57 -1.77 0.90
N LEU A 34 7.18 -0.93 -0.06
CA LEU A 34 6.92 -1.33 -1.44
C LEU A 34 8.27 -1.41 -2.15
N VAL A 35 8.59 -2.59 -2.66
CA VAL A 35 9.76 -2.82 -3.52
C VAL A 35 9.31 -2.61 -4.97
N LEU A 36 9.60 -1.44 -5.54
CA LEU A 36 9.20 -1.04 -6.89
C LEU A 36 10.18 -1.66 -7.91
N LEU A 37 9.72 -2.70 -8.61
CA LEU A 37 10.61 -3.52 -9.45
C LEU A 37 10.99 -2.85 -10.77
N ASP A 38 10.14 -1.95 -11.25
CA ASP A 38 10.37 -1.12 -12.43
C ASP A 38 11.37 0.02 -12.16
N GLU A 39 11.57 0.39 -10.89
CA GLU A 39 12.49 1.45 -10.46
C GLU A 39 13.75 0.90 -9.77
N ASN A 40 14.38 -0.12 -10.36
CA ASN A 40 15.60 -0.75 -9.85
C ASN A 40 15.49 -1.25 -8.39
N GLY A 41 14.29 -1.63 -7.94
CA GLY A 41 14.05 -2.10 -6.58
C GLY A 41 14.03 -0.98 -5.55
N ARG A 42 13.67 0.25 -5.95
CA ARG A 42 13.46 1.36 -5.01
C ARG A 42 12.51 0.92 -3.90
N LEU A 43 12.89 1.23 -2.66
CA LEU A 43 12.05 1.01 -1.49
C LEU A 43 11.25 2.28 -1.23
N GLU A 44 9.93 2.14 -1.22
CA GLU A 44 9.00 3.19 -0.85
C GLU A 44 8.25 2.76 0.41
N PRO A 45 8.43 3.47 1.55
CA PRO A 45 7.70 3.17 2.78
C PRO A 45 6.19 3.24 2.56
N PHE A 46 5.44 2.35 3.21
CA PHE A 46 3.99 2.36 3.17
C PHE A 46 3.35 2.08 4.52
N HIS A 47 2.12 2.58 4.67
CA HIS A 47 1.21 2.23 5.73
C HIS A 47 -0.18 1.99 5.14
N TYR A 48 -0.78 0.83 5.43
CA TYR A 48 -2.07 0.42 4.87
C TYR A 48 -3.08 0.13 5.97
N ASP A 49 -4.20 0.84 5.97
CA ASP A 49 -5.34 0.60 6.87
C ASP A 49 -6.27 -0.46 6.25
N MET A 50 -6.44 -1.58 6.96
CA MET A 50 -7.22 -2.74 6.53
C MET A 50 -8.74 -2.52 6.62
N ASN A 51 -9.21 -1.53 7.36
CA ASN A 51 -10.62 -1.19 7.53
C ASN A 51 -11.09 -0.17 6.48
N THR A 52 -10.28 0.85 6.20
CA THR A 52 -10.62 1.93 5.25
C THR A 52 -10.10 1.68 3.84
N TRP A 53 -9.12 0.77 3.71
CA TRP A 53 -8.34 0.51 2.50
C TRP A 53 -7.54 1.72 2.02
N GLU A 54 -7.16 2.59 2.95
CA GLU A 54 -6.25 3.70 2.68
C GLU A 54 -4.81 3.20 2.71
N LEU A 55 -4.08 3.54 1.65
CA LEU A 55 -2.66 3.29 1.47
C LEU A 55 -1.93 4.63 1.47
N VAL A 56 -1.08 4.83 2.48
CA VAL A 56 -0.11 5.93 2.54
C VAL A 56 1.22 5.41 2.02
N ARG A 57 1.88 6.17 1.14
CA ARG A 57 3.17 5.84 0.53
C ARG A 57 4.14 7.01 0.60
N GLY A 58 5.42 6.71 0.71
CA GLY A 58 6.48 7.71 0.84
C GLY A 58 6.59 8.26 2.26
N GLU A 59 7.41 9.30 2.41
CA GLU A 59 7.66 9.96 3.70
C GLU A 59 7.72 11.48 3.52
N GLY A 60 7.33 12.22 4.57
CA GLY A 60 7.47 13.67 4.64
C GLY A 60 6.72 14.39 3.51
N ALA A 61 7.42 15.24 2.77
CA ALA A 61 6.85 16.05 1.69
C ALA A 61 6.54 15.26 0.40
N SER A 62 6.86 13.97 0.36
CA SER A 62 6.51 13.08 -0.76
C SER A 62 5.44 12.06 -0.38
N GLU A 63 4.80 12.25 0.80
CA GLU A 63 3.73 11.38 1.25
C GLU A 63 2.50 11.52 0.33
N THR A 64 2.09 10.39 -0.25
CA THR A 64 0.86 10.30 -1.04
C THR A 64 -0.12 9.37 -0.33
N ARG A 65 -1.36 9.82 -0.17
CA ARG A 65 -2.44 8.99 0.37
C ARG A 65 -3.41 8.63 -0.73
N VAL A 66 -3.70 7.34 -0.87
CA VAL A 66 -4.69 6.83 -1.83
C VAL A 66 -5.67 5.91 -1.13
N ARG A 67 -6.92 5.89 -1.61
CA ARG A 67 -7.90 4.88 -1.20
C ARG A 67 -8.07 3.85 -2.30
N LEU A 68 -8.07 2.58 -1.92
CA LEU A 68 -8.23 1.46 -2.85
C LEU A 68 -9.67 0.94 -2.83
N ASP A 69 -10.12 0.43 -3.96
CA ASP A 69 -11.28 -0.48 -4.03
C ASP A 69 -10.88 -1.94 -3.76
N GLU A 70 -11.85 -2.85 -3.83
CA GLU A 70 -11.61 -4.29 -3.60
C GLU A 70 -10.62 -4.93 -4.59
N MET A 71 -10.40 -4.31 -5.75
CA MET A 71 -9.52 -4.75 -6.83
C MET A 71 -8.15 -4.05 -6.81
N GLY A 72 -7.87 -3.26 -5.77
CA GLY A 72 -6.62 -2.53 -5.63
C GLY A 72 -6.48 -1.35 -6.60
N VAL A 73 -7.60 -0.86 -7.14
CA VAL A 73 -7.63 0.34 -8.00
C VAL A 73 -7.77 1.57 -7.11
N VAL A 74 -7.03 2.64 -7.44
CA VAL A 74 -7.13 3.92 -6.73
C VAL A 74 -8.45 4.62 -7.08
N ILE A 75 -9.29 4.85 -6.08
CA ILE A 75 -10.59 5.53 -6.22
C ILE A 75 -10.59 6.96 -5.67
N SER A 76 -9.62 7.31 -4.83
CA SER A 76 -9.34 8.69 -4.41
C SER A 76 -7.86 8.85 -4.09
N SER A 77 -7.33 10.05 -4.29
CA SER A 77 -5.94 10.40 -4.02
C SER A 77 -5.82 11.80 -3.45
N ASP A 78 -5.07 11.93 -2.36
CA ASP A 78 -4.67 13.19 -1.76
C ASP A 78 -3.14 13.26 -1.75
N THR A 79 -2.59 14.36 -2.29
CA THR A 79 -1.17 14.66 -2.27
C THR A 79 -0.94 15.80 -1.28
N LYS A 80 -0.09 15.59 -0.28
CA LYS A 80 0.31 16.64 0.66
C LYS A 80 1.49 17.45 0.13
#